data_AF-A0ABD5DWV7-F1
#
_entry.id   AF-A0ABD5DWV7-F1
#
_cell.length_a   1.000
_cell.length_b   1.000
_cell.length_c   1.000
_cell.angle_alpha   90.00
_cell.angle_beta   90.00
_cell.angle_gamma   90.00
#
_symmetry.space_group_name_H-M   'P 1'
#
loop_
_entity.id
_entity.type
_entity.pdbx_description
1 polymer ?
#
loop_
_entity_poly.entity_id
_entity_poly.type
_entity_poly.pdbx_seq_one_letter_code
_entity_poly.pdbx_strand_id
1 'polypeptide(L)' 'MAGLEPAARKRMMRELAQQLRLNQQKNIRMQRNPDGTAYEPRRVTARTKTGRIRRQMFAKLRTAKYLKAAASPDSAL' A
#
# COMPACT_ATOMS: atom_id res chain seq x y z
N MET A 1 12.29 12.16 -19.29
CA MET A 1 11.34 11.06 -19.58
C MET A 1 10.30 11.51 -20.61
N ALA A 2 10.73 11.94 -21.79
CA ALA A 2 9.84 12.37 -22.87
C ALA A 2 10.31 11.66 -24.13
N GLY A 3 9.47 10.78 -24.68
CA GLY A 3 9.80 10.01 -25.90
C GLY A 3 9.10 8.64 -26.03
N LEU A 4 8.40 8.16 -25.00
CA LEU A 4 7.61 6.93 -25.15
C LEU A 4 6.27 7.23 -25.81
N GLU A 5 5.97 6.45 -26.86
CA GLU A 5 4.64 6.37 -27.48
C GLU A 5 3.55 6.15 -26.41
N PRO A 6 2.35 6.76 -26.57
CA PRO A 6 1.30 6.71 -25.55
C PRO A 6 0.95 5.30 -25.06
N ALA A 7 0.97 4.32 -25.97
CA ALA A 7 0.73 2.91 -25.65
C ALA A 7 1.84 2.31 -24.76
N ALA A 8 3.11 2.59 -25.07
CA ALA A 8 4.25 2.14 -24.28
C ALA A 8 4.24 2.77 -22.88
N ARG A 9 3.94 4.08 -22.78
CA ARG A 9 3.79 4.78 -21.51
C ARG A 9 2.68 4.16 -20.65
N LYS A 10 1.54 3.85 -21.24
CA LYS A 10 0.41 3.22 -20.54
C LYS A 10 0.75 1.85 -19.99
N ARG A 11 1.51 1.02 -20.74
CA ARG A 11 1.98 -0.29 -20.27
C ARG A 11 2.93 -0.13 -19.09
N MET A 12 3.94 0.74 -19.22
CA MET A 12 4.89 1.03 -18.15
C MET A 12 4.19 1.50 -16.86
N MET A 13 3.26 2.44 -16.95
CA MET A 13 2.54 2.93 -15.77
C MET A 13 1.68 1.86 -15.09
N ARG A 14 1.07 0.96 -15.88
CA ARG A 14 0.31 -0.18 -15.32
C ARG A 14 1.21 -1.16 -14.58
N GLU A 15 2.41 -1.44 -15.08
CA GLU A 15 3.37 -2.33 -14.43
C GLU A 15 3.89 -1.71 -13.13
N LEU A 16 4.26 -0.43 -13.15
CA LEU A 16 4.67 0.31 -11.96
C LEU A 16 3.57 0.33 -10.89
N ALA A 17 2.33 0.63 -11.28
CA ALA A 17 1.21 0.64 -10.34
C ALA A 17 0.95 -0.74 -9.71
N GLN A 18 1.14 -1.83 -10.47
CA GLN A 18 1.04 -3.20 -9.94
C GLN A 18 2.15 -3.51 -8.94
N GLN A 19 3.40 -3.16 -9.26
CA GLN A 19 4.54 -3.35 -8.35
C GLN A 19 4.35 -2.53 -7.06
N LEU A 20 3.93 -1.27 -7.17
CA LEU A 20 3.62 -0.43 -6.01
C LEU A 20 2.52 -1.05 -5.14
N ARG A 21 1.47 -1.60 -5.76
CA ARG A 21 0.40 -2.30 -5.03
C ARG A 21 0.93 -3.50 -4.26
N LEU A 22 1.79 -4.33 -4.89
CA LEU A 22 2.38 -5.51 -4.25
C LEU A 22 3.27 -5.12 -3.08
N ASN A 23 4.10 -4.09 -3.25
CA ASN A 23 4.96 -3.55 -2.19
C ASN A 23 4.12 -3.04 -1.01
N GLN A 24 3.07 -2.25 -1.29
CA GLN A 24 2.17 -1.76 -0.25
C GLN A 24 1.44 -2.91 0.47
N GLN A 25 1.03 -3.94 -0.27
CA GLN A 25 0.41 -5.13 0.31
C GLN A 25 1.38 -5.84 1.28
N LYS A 26 2.64 -5.98 0.89
CA LYS A 26 3.71 -6.58 1.70
C LYS A 26 3.98 -5.74 2.95
N ASN A 27 4.08 -4.42 2.80
CA ASN A 27 4.31 -3.47 3.89
C ASN A 27 3.19 -3.56 4.94
N ILE A 28 1.92 -3.53 4.53
CA ILE A 28 0.79 -3.69 5.46
C ILE A 28 0.84 -5.05 6.17
N ARG A 29 1.18 -6.13 5.45
CA ARG A 29 1.31 -7.47 6.06
C ARG A 29 2.38 -7.50 7.14
N MET A 30 3.49 -6.81 6.91
CA MET A 30 4.62 -6.73 7.83
C MET A 30 4.48 -5.62 8.87
N GLN A 31 3.40 -4.82 8.81
CA GLN A 31 3.17 -3.64 9.64
C GLN A 31 4.32 -2.63 9.53
N ARG A 32 4.71 -2.30 8.28
CA ARG A 32 5.81 -1.37 7.96
C ARG A 32 5.37 -0.20 7.11
N ASN A 33 6.02 0.93 7.33
CA ASN A 33 5.93 2.13 6.51
C ASN A 33 6.63 1.93 5.16
N PRO A 34 6.39 2.83 4.17
CA PRO A 34 7.07 2.78 2.88
C PRO A 34 8.60 2.89 2.98
N ASP A 35 9.12 3.58 4.01
CA ASP A 35 10.55 3.68 4.35
C ASP A 35 11.12 2.41 5.03
N GLY A 36 10.27 1.41 5.28
CA GLY A 36 10.65 0.14 5.91
C GLY A 36 10.60 0.14 7.44
N THR A 37 10.35 1.27 8.09
CA THR A 37 10.21 1.35 9.57
C THR A 37 8.93 0.64 10.02
N ALA A 38 8.91 0.13 11.25
CA ALA A 38 7.69 -0.47 11.80
C ALA A 38 6.62 0.61 12.05
N TYR A 39 5.34 0.26 11.91
CA TYR A 39 4.26 1.15 12.32
C TYR A 39 4.32 1.46 13.81
N GLU A 40 3.90 2.66 14.15
CA GLU A 40 3.78 3.07 15.54
C GLU A 40 2.83 2.13 16.32
N PRO A 41 3.26 1.62 17.47
CA PRO A 41 2.39 0.85 18.35
C PRO A 41 1.17 1.68 18.79
N ARG A 42 0.03 1.01 18.95
CA ARG A 42 -1.18 1.68 19.46
C ARG A 42 -0.93 2.19 20.87
N ARG A 43 -1.30 3.45 21.13
CA ARG A 43 -1.29 4.02 22.48
C ARG A 43 -2.11 3.14 23.45
N VAL A 44 -1.46 2.70 24.52
CA VAL A 44 -2.08 1.94 25.61
C VAL A 44 -2.51 2.91 26.70
N THR A 45 -3.76 2.81 27.13
CA THR A 45 -4.32 3.53 28.29
C THR A 45 -4.72 2.56 29.40
N ALA A 46 -5.00 3.06 30.60
CA ALA A 46 -5.47 2.26 31.74
C ALA A 46 -6.74 1.43 31.46
N ARG A 47 -7.54 1.79 30.44
CA ARG A 47 -8.75 1.07 30.04
C ARG A 47 -8.50 -0.03 29.00
N THR A 48 -7.26 -0.21 28.55
CA THR A 48 -6.91 -1.15 27.49
C THR A 48 -6.96 -2.58 28.00
N LYS A 49 -7.69 -3.45 27.31
CA LYS A 49 -7.80 -4.88 27.65
C LYS A 49 -6.96 -5.73 26.71
N THR A 50 -6.10 -6.57 27.26
CA THR A 50 -5.33 -7.58 26.52
C THR A 50 -6.28 -8.48 25.73
N GLY A 51 -5.95 -8.78 24.47
CA GLY A 51 -6.75 -9.65 23.60
C GLY A 51 -8.01 -9.03 22.98
N ARG A 52 -8.35 -7.77 23.30
CA ARG A 52 -9.49 -7.06 22.66
C ARG A 52 -9.25 -6.80 21.17
N ILE A 53 -7.99 -6.56 20.78
CA ILE A 53 -7.59 -6.38 19.38
C ILE A 53 -7.01 -7.71 18.88
N ARG A 54 -7.70 -8.35 17.94
CA ARG A 54 -7.31 -9.66 17.39
C ARG A 54 -6.72 -9.61 15.98
N ARG A 55 -6.80 -8.45 15.31
CA ARG A 55 -6.36 -8.28 13.92
C ARG A 55 -5.28 -7.20 13.85
N GLN A 56 -4.31 -7.42 12.97
CA GLN A 56 -3.32 -6.41 12.61
C GLN A 56 -4.00 -5.20 11.94
N MET A 57 -3.30 -4.06 11.95
CA MET A 57 -3.80 -2.84 11.34
C MET A 57 -3.93 -3.03 9.82
N PHE A 58 -4.91 -2.35 9.22
CA PHE A 58 -5.16 -2.37 7.77
C PHE A 58 -5.38 -3.77 7.15
N ALA A 59 -5.74 -4.78 7.94
CA ALA A 59 -5.97 -6.15 7.45
C ALA A 59 -7.00 -6.22 6.30
N LYS A 60 -8.04 -5.39 6.35
CA LYS A 60 -9.06 -5.27 5.29
C LYS A 60 -8.56 -4.49 4.09
N LEU A 61 -7.84 -3.39 4.33
CA LEU A 61 -7.30 -2.53 3.28
C LEU A 61 -6.36 -3.30 2.36
N ARG A 62 -5.55 -4.22 2.89
CA ARG A 62 -4.60 -5.07 2.14
C ARG A 62 -5.22 -5.99 1.07
N THR A 63 -6.53 -6.21 1.11
CA THR A 63 -7.21 -7.11 0.17
C THR A 63 -7.42 -6.45 -1.19
N ALA A 64 -7.53 -7.24 -2.26
CA ALA A 64 -7.75 -6.74 -3.63
C ALA A 64 -9.03 -5.90 -3.78
N LYS A 65 -10.02 -6.08 -2.88
CA LYS A 65 -11.26 -5.29 -2.86
C LYS A 65 -11.00 -3.81 -2.51
N TYR A 66 -10.02 -3.53 -1.64
CA TYR A 66 -9.80 -2.20 -1.06
C TYR A 66 -8.46 -1.58 -1.46
N LEU A 67 -7.47 -2.37 -1.89
CA LEU A 67 -6.22 -1.87 -2.45
C LEU A 67 -6.22 -2.03 -3.98
N LYS A 68 -6.52 -0.94 -4.69
CA LYS A 68 -6.57 -0.89 -6.16
C LYS A 68 -5.29 -0.27 -6.70
N ALA A 69 -4.73 -0.87 -7.76
CA ALA A 69 -3.68 -0.24 -8.55
C ALA A 69 -4.37 0.67 -9.59
N ALA A 70 -4.14 1.97 -9.48
CA ALA A 70 -4.55 2.93 -10.50
C ALA A 70 -3.31 3.40 -11.26
N ALA A 71 -3.41 3.43 -12.58
CA ALA A 71 -2.41 4.01 -13.47
C ALA A 71 -3.15 5.04 -14.33
N SER A 72 -3.08 6.31 -13.96
CA SER A 72 -3.57 7.38 -14.83
C SER A 72 -2.46 7.70 -15.84
N PRO A 73 -2.77 7.89 -17.13
CA PRO A 73 -1.78 8.35 -18.10
C PRO A 73 -1.22 9.73 -17.77
N ASP A 74 -1.96 10.49 -16.95
CA ASP A 74 -1.64 11.86 -16.51
C ASP A 74 -1.12 11.93 -15.07
N SER A 75 -1.06 10.81 -14.35
CA SER A 75 -0.37 10.76 -13.05
C SER A 75 1.13 10.61 -13.30
N ALA A 76 1.73 11.64 -13.88
CA ALA A 76 3.14 11.90 -13.74
C ALA A 76 3.35 12.58 -12.38
N LEU A 77 4.23 12.00 -11.56
CA LEU A 77 5.06 12.81 -10.67
C LEU A 77 6.12 13.51 -11.52
#